data_AF-A0AAD5C8T4-F1
#
_entry.id   AF-A0AAD5C8T4-F1
#
_cell.length_a   1.000
_cell.length_b   1.000
_cell.length_c   1.000
_cell.angle_alpha   90.00
_cell.angle_beta   90.00
_cell.angle_gamma   90.00
#
_symmetry.space_group_name_H-M   'P 1'
#
loop_
_entity.id
_entity.type
_entity.pdbx_description
1 polymer ?
#
loop_
_entity_poly.entity_id
_entity_poly.type
_entity_poly.pdbx_seq_one_letter_code
_entity_poly.pdbx_strand_id
1 'polypeptide(L)'
;PSSSLPVQPLTLFISVSLFLSTLILQITQSTTMAEDWEIHLRTLSSSARDSNFSDDPASDASLLHSVRKLIQLCKSENSENLIARVYPQLNKIFQRSVSSISQSRSSSGLLLLAILQFFVDYGEFVLHDADPSLRTFFRSCLSREFADPVVAEATLDFLNLNKRKILLTFPTLLPQFYPLMLKLIAWNGEKLEKPFLKVFPGLMSTGSFLPLFISLVDLPVLTGALEKVEKSSGPLIGSSIATIQKSAAPEMLLALMDEAYTGSTIADGGADSESEDSSSITSDPLFLELLKDENDGLAQRHWTSPGLEAALQAAISAPSDRLKQALKMAPRLLDVYFSIALHDVNQSLKCALIPMLLDRNSKLFPDKIFSYEVHKRLLNFILAAFHQSPEFVAILKKPIVDRLGEAYDSPEKTELALQLCWAIGEHGGGGASHKDAARELFESLELLLYENLSSSRLGVGDSVLGSSSSTVRRSSQSRLLCFVVTAIAKIATHHRELLPRARVSLGKVAHSRISDARVWKRARDYLGLMNEPAICLSVLGPSVPSSGSIQKPGTINWSEGKTKIIANIPFYILGGQEGPPHHDFSLMDILPAK
;
A
#
# COMPACT_ATOMS: atom_id res chain seq x y z
N PRO A 1 -69.17 -19.70 60.32
CA PRO A 1 -68.58 -19.26 59.03
C PRO A 1 -68.05 -17.82 59.17
N SER A 2 -66.81 -17.65 59.68
CA SER A 2 -65.59 -17.51 58.85
C SER A 2 -65.63 -16.26 57.98
N SER A 3 -64.75 -15.27 58.06
CA SER A 3 -63.56 -15.04 58.87
C SER A 3 -63.14 -13.60 58.58
N SER A 4 -63.00 -12.81 59.62
CA SER A 4 -62.30 -11.52 59.62
C SER A 4 -60.82 -11.70 59.30
N LEU A 5 -60.24 -10.85 58.44
CA LEU A 5 -58.84 -10.42 58.51
C LEU A 5 -58.64 -9.16 57.66
N PRO A 6 -58.26 -8.01 58.25
CA PRO A 6 -57.75 -6.88 57.49
C PRO A 6 -56.30 -7.14 57.12
N VAL A 7 -55.98 -7.06 55.82
CA VAL A 7 -54.60 -7.17 55.33
C VAL A 7 -53.83 -5.89 55.69
N GLN A 8 -53.18 -5.97 56.86
CA GLN A 8 -51.84 -5.52 57.21
C GLN A 8 -51.39 -4.08 56.85
N PRO A 9 -51.22 -3.19 57.86
CA PRO A 9 -50.35 -2.00 57.76
C PRO A 9 -48.86 -2.33 57.59
N LEU A 10 -48.46 -3.59 57.72
CA LEU A 10 -47.07 -4.05 57.59
C LEU A 10 -46.53 -3.96 56.16
N THR A 11 -47.35 -4.25 55.15
CA THR A 11 -46.95 -4.20 53.72
C THR A 11 -46.73 -2.77 53.24
N LEU A 12 -47.51 -1.81 53.73
CA LEU A 12 -47.32 -0.39 53.45
C LEU A 12 -46.02 0.13 54.08
N PHE A 13 -45.73 -0.29 55.32
CA PHE A 13 -44.49 0.08 56.02
C PHE A 13 -43.23 -0.48 55.36
N ILE A 14 -43.28 -1.73 54.89
CA ILE A 14 -42.16 -2.35 54.17
C ILE A 14 -41.93 -1.66 52.82
N SER A 15 -43.00 -1.28 52.11
CA SER A 15 -42.89 -0.59 50.82
C SER A 15 -42.33 0.83 50.97
N VAL A 16 -42.77 1.58 51.98
CA VAL A 16 -42.23 2.91 52.30
C VAL A 16 -40.78 2.83 52.79
N SER A 17 -40.44 1.83 53.60
CA SER A 17 -39.06 1.61 54.08
C SER A 17 -38.11 1.22 52.94
N LEU A 18 -38.55 0.37 52.01
CA LEU A 18 -37.78 0.04 50.80
C LEU A 18 -37.59 1.27 49.90
N PHE A 19 -38.63 2.10 49.75
CA PHE A 19 -38.57 3.34 48.97
C PHE A 19 -37.64 4.39 49.60
N LEU A 20 -37.69 4.57 50.92
CA LEU A 20 -36.76 5.44 51.66
C LEU A 20 -35.33 4.89 51.61
N SER A 21 -35.15 3.57 51.71
CA SER A 21 -33.83 2.95 51.61
C SER A 21 -33.23 3.13 50.21
N THR A 22 -34.04 2.99 49.14
CA THR A 22 -33.59 3.27 47.78
C THR A 22 -33.31 4.75 47.58
N LEU A 23 -34.17 5.64 48.09
CA LEU A 23 -33.96 7.09 48.01
C LEU A 23 -32.69 7.53 48.75
N ILE A 24 -32.42 6.99 49.94
CA ILE A 24 -31.21 7.26 50.72
C ILE A 24 -29.99 6.68 50.01
N LEU A 25 -30.07 5.48 49.42
CA LEU A 25 -28.98 4.90 48.64
C LEU A 25 -28.67 5.76 47.40
N GLN A 26 -29.70 6.31 46.77
CA GLN A 26 -29.60 7.13 45.58
C GLN A 26 -29.08 8.56 45.90
N ILE A 27 -29.50 9.12 47.03
CA ILE A 27 -28.96 10.39 47.56
C ILE A 27 -27.50 10.21 47.98
N THR A 28 -27.18 9.15 48.73
CA THR A 28 -25.80 8.89 49.17
C THR A 28 -24.87 8.58 47.99
N GLN A 29 -25.33 7.85 46.97
CA GLN A 29 -24.61 7.72 45.70
C GLN A 29 -24.44 9.06 44.98
N SER A 30 -25.46 9.92 44.94
CA SER A 30 -25.33 11.23 44.31
C SER A 30 -24.35 12.17 45.04
N THR A 31 -24.27 12.09 46.38
CA THR A 31 -23.36 12.92 47.18
C THR A 31 -21.91 12.45 47.12
N THR A 32 -21.67 11.13 47.12
CA THR A 32 -20.29 10.60 46.98
C THR A 32 -19.73 10.87 45.58
N MET A 33 -20.58 10.80 44.55
CA MET A 33 -20.19 11.15 43.17
C MET A 33 -19.91 12.65 43.00
N ALA A 34 -20.65 13.53 43.70
CA ALA A 34 -20.40 14.97 43.71
C ALA A 34 -19.07 15.34 44.40
N GLU A 35 -18.71 14.66 45.49
CA GLU A 35 -17.40 14.84 46.14
C GLU A 35 -16.25 14.34 45.26
N ASP A 36 -16.38 13.17 44.64
CA ASP A 36 -15.40 12.61 43.71
C ASP A 36 -15.14 13.54 42.50
N TRP A 37 -16.20 14.14 41.96
CA TRP A 37 -16.13 15.12 40.86
C TRP A 37 -15.29 16.35 41.24
N GLU A 38 -15.53 16.93 42.41
CA GLU A 38 -14.84 18.15 42.84
C GLU A 38 -13.35 17.92 43.07
N ILE A 39 -12.97 16.73 43.55
CA ILE A 39 -11.58 16.34 43.74
C ILE A 39 -10.86 16.32 42.40
N HIS A 40 -11.40 15.61 41.40
CA HIS A 40 -10.77 15.53 40.08
C HIS A 40 -10.76 16.87 39.35
N LEU A 41 -11.80 17.69 39.52
CA LEU A 41 -11.80 19.06 39.01
C LEU A 41 -10.72 19.95 39.65
N ARG A 42 -10.55 19.85 40.97
CA ARG A 42 -9.53 20.62 41.69
C ARG A 42 -8.15 20.23 41.18
N THR A 43 -7.88 18.94 41.01
CA THR A 43 -6.63 18.43 40.43
C THR A 43 -6.41 18.94 38.99
N LEU A 44 -7.47 18.99 38.17
CA LEU A 44 -7.40 19.57 36.83
C LEU A 44 -7.13 21.07 36.86
N SER A 45 -7.76 21.79 37.77
CA SER A 45 -7.63 23.25 37.89
C SER A 45 -6.27 23.67 38.46
N SER A 46 -5.67 22.88 39.36
CA SER A 46 -4.31 23.11 39.85
C SER A 46 -3.28 22.83 38.76
N SER A 47 -3.44 21.71 38.06
CA SER A 47 -2.60 21.38 36.90
C SER A 47 -2.74 22.39 35.76
N ALA A 48 -3.92 23.00 35.57
CA ALA A 48 -4.11 24.08 34.60
C ALA A 48 -3.54 25.44 35.05
N ARG A 49 -3.22 25.63 36.34
CA ARG A 49 -2.72 26.89 36.92
C ARG A 49 -1.21 26.91 37.18
N ASP A 50 -0.60 25.78 37.53
CA ASP A 50 0.79 25.74 37.96
C ASP A 50 1.76 25.94 36.79
N SER A 51 2.32 27.15 36.70
CA SER A 51 3.30 27.61 35.71
C SER A 51 4.72 27.05 35.89
N ASN A 52 4.94 26.20 36.89
CA ASN A 52 6.28 25.77 37.27
C ASN A 52 6.53 24.32 36.83
N PHE A 53 7.68 24.14 36.19
CA PHE A 53 8.29 22.91 35.68
C PHE A 53 8.37 21.77 36.71
N SER A 54 7.26 21.12 37.05
CA SER A 54 7.31 19.82 37.74
C SER A 54 7.27 18.70 36.71
N ASP A 55 8.44 18.38 36.14
CA ASP A 55 8.70 17.19 35.33
C ASP A 55 8.65 15.91 36.19
N ASP A 56 7.55 15.67 36.93
CA ASP A 56 7.38 14.46 37.71
C ASP A 56 6.43 13.49 36.97
N PRO A 57 6.91 12.35 36.44
CA PRO A 57 6.07 11.38 35.73
C PRO A 57 4.90 10.82 36.58
N ALA A 58 4.99 10.90 37.91
CA ALA A 58 3.89 10.55 38.80
C ALA A 58 2.71 11.53 38.70
N SER A 59 2.98 12.81 38.44
CA SER A 59 1.95 13.84 38.28
C SER A 59 1.14 13.64 36.98
N ASP A 60 1.81 13.25 35.88
CA ASP A 60 1.18 12.94 34.59
C ASP A 60 0.22 11.74 34.68
N ALA A 61 0.60 10.67 35.41
CA ALA A 61 -0.26 9.50 35.61
C ALA A 61 -1.52 9.83 36.43
N SER A 62 -1.37 10.65 37.47
CA SER A 62 -2.49 11.12 38.31
C SER A 62 -3.45 12.04 37.53
N LEU A 63 -2.89 12.86 36.63
CA LEU A 63 -3.63 13.76 35.76
C LEU A 63 -4.42 12.97 34.72
N LEU A 64 -3.78 12.01 34.06
CA LEU A 64 -4.44 11.10 33.11
C LEU A 64 -5.62 10.36 33.75
N HIS A 65 -5.42 9.85 34.98
CA HIS A 65 -6.48 9.18 35.71
C HIS A 65 -7.67 10.13 35.98
N SER A 66 -7.39 11.35 36.44
CA SER A 66 -8.41 12.36 36.73
C SER A 66 -9.18 12.78 35.47
N VAL A 67 -8.49 12.97 34.34
CA VAL A 67 -9.13 13.27 33.04
C VAL A 67 -10.04 12.12 32.61
N ARG A 68 -9.57 10.87 32.64
CA ARG A 68 -10.38 9.70 32.27
C ARG A 68 -11.63 9.57 33.14
N LYS A 69 -11.48 9.75 34.46
CA LYS A 69 -12.60 9.67 35.40
C LYS A 69 -13.64 10.76 35.15
N LEU A 70 -13.21 12.00 34.88
CA LEU A 70 -14.13 13.09 34.53
C LEU A 70 -14.85 12.87 33.20
N ILE A 71 -14.16 12.34 32.18
CA ILE A 71 -14.81 11.97 30.92
C ILE A 71 -15.86 10.88 31.16
N GLN A 72 -15.57 9.90 32.03
CA GLN A 72 -16.52 8.87 32.40
C GLN A 72 -17.74 9.44 33.14
N LEU A 73 -17.53 10.38 34.07
CA LEU A 73 -18.61 11.06 34.78
C LEU A 73 -19.49 11.90 33.83
N CYS A 74 -18.87 12.60 32.87
CA CYS A 74 -19.62 13.32 31.82
C CYS A 74 -20.49 12.36 31.00
N LYS A 75 -19.99 11.14 30.71
CA LYS A 75 -20.75 10.10 29.99
C LYS A 75 -21.90 9.50 30.81
N SER A 76 -21.74 9.36 32.12
CA SER A 76 -22.78 8.77 32.98
C SER A 76 -23.91 9.73 33.30
N GLU A 77 -23.59 11.01 33.54
CA GLU A 77 -24.59 11.99 33.96
C GLU A 77 -25.21 12.77 32.79
N ASN A 78 -24.52 12.83 31.64
CA ASN A 78 -24.92 13.58 30.45
C ASN A 78 -25.38 15.02 30.78
N SER A 79 -24.76 15.65 31.78
CA SER A 79 -25.16 16.95 32.29
C SER A 79 -24.41 18.06 31.57
N GLU A 80 -25.16 18.89 30.86
CA GLU A 80 -24.69 20.02 30.06
C GLU A 80 -23.77 20.98 30.85
N ASN A 81 -24.12 21.23 32.12
CA ASN A 81 -23.35 22.09 33.01
C ASN A 81 -21.96 21.53 33.37
N LEU A 82 -21.83 20.20 33.51
CA LEU A 82 -20.52 19.59 33.78
C LEU A 82 -19.62 19.66 32.57
N ILE A 83 -20.16 19.34 31.39
CA ILE A 83 -19.43 19.39 30.12
C ILE A 83 -18.88 20.80 29.88
N ALA A 84 -19.70 21.84 30.10
CA ALA A 84 -19.29 23.23 29.96
C ALA A 84 -18.21 23.69 30.96
N ARG A 85 -18.17 23.12 32.18
CA ARG A 85 -17.15 23.45 33.20
C ARG A 85 -15.82 22.71 32.99
N VAL A 86 -15.88 21.48 32.49
CA VAL A 86 -14.70 20.63 32.25
C VAL A 86 -13.95 21.08 31.00
N TYR A 87 -14.67 21.44 29.93
CA TYR A 87 -14.08 21.78 28.64
C TYR A 87 -12.97 22.85 28.71
N PRO A 88 -13.15 24.02 29.35
CA PRO A 88 -12.10 25.05 29.39
C PRO A 88 -10.83 24.58 30.09
N GLN A 89 -10.95 23.69 31.08
CA GLN A 89 -9.79 23.13 31.78
C GLN A 89 -9.07 22.11 30.89
N LEU A 90 -9.80 21.21 30.24
CA LEU A 90 -9.21 20.25 29.30
C LEU A 90 -8.52 20.95 28.13
N ASN A 91 -9.12 22.01 27.58
CA ASN A 91 -8.50 22.75 26.47
C ASN A 91 -7.21 23.47 26.91
N LYS A 92 -7.17 24.06 28.11
CA LYS A 92 -5.94 24.65 28.66
C LYS A 92 -4.83 23.61 28.84
N ILE A 93 -5.16 22.44 29.39
CA ILE A 93 -4.21 21.35 29.55
C ILE A 93 -3.72 20.87 28.18
N PHE A 94 -4.62 20.69 27.21
CA PHE A 94 -4.24 20.32 25.85
C PHE A 94 -3.22 21.29 25.24
N GLN A 95 -3.49 22.59 25.28
CA GLN A 95 -2.59 23.60 24.72
C GLN A 95 -1.25 23.66 25.46
N ARG A 96 -1.26 23.51 26.79
CA ARG A 96 -0.05 23.43 27.62
C ARG A 96 0.79 22.21 27.26
N SER A 97 0.18 21.02 27.26
CA SER A 97 0.86 19.76 26.93
C SER A 97 1.43 19.83 25.51
N VAL A 98 0.69 20.34 24.54
CA VAL A 98 1.20 20.54 23.17
C VAL A 98 2.41 21.47 23.13
N SER A 99 2.39 22.56 23.91
CA SER A 99 3.51 23.51 23.97
C SER A 99 4.75 22.91 24.66
N SER A 100 4.54 22.08 25.69
CA SER A 100 5.61 21.45 26.46
C SER A 100 6.18 20.20 25.80
N ILE A 101 5.49 19.60 24.81
CA ILE A 101 5.95 18.41 24.07
C ILE A 101 7.41 18.57 23.65
N SER A 102 7.80 19.72 23.10
CA SER A 102 9.17 20.03 22.61
C SER A 102 10.25 19.93 23.69
N GLN A 103 9.89 20.04 24.96
CA GLN A 103 10.80 20.14 26.11
C GLN A 103 10.72 18.91 27.02
N SER A 104 9.57 18.23 27.09
CA SER A 104 9.34 17.10 28.00
C SER A 104 9.87 15.78 27.44
N ARG A 105 10.45 14.95 28.32
CA ARG A 105 10.82 13.56 28.05
C ARG A 105 9.69 12.55 28.38
N SER A 106 8.58 13.00 28.98
CA SER A 106 7.44 12.15 29.33
C SER A 106 6.45 11.99 28.16
N SER A 107 5.86 10.79 28.03
CA SER A 107 4.87 10.48 27.00
C SER A 107 3.53 11.14 27.30
N SER A 108 3.23 12.22 26.58
CA SER A 108 1.97 12.96 26.71
C SER A 108 0.84 12.36 25.86
N GLY A 109 1.14 11.39 25.00
CA GLY A 109 0.20 10.84 24.01
C GLY A 109 -1.09 10.30 24.61
N LEU A 110 -1.02 9.55 25.71
CA LEU A 110 -2.21 8.96 26.35
C LEU A 110 -3.15 10.02 26.94
N LEU A 111 -2.59 11.10 27.48
CA LEU A 111 -3.36 12.23 28.03
C LEU A 111 -4.05 12.99 26.91
N LEU A 112 -3.31 13.31 25.84
CA LEU A 112 -3.86 14.01 24.69
C LEU A 112 -4.95 13.20 23.99
N LEU A 113 -4.78 11.88 23.82
CA LEU A 113 -5.82 11.01 23.28
C LEU A 113 -7.09 11.00 24.13
N ALA A 114 -6.96 11.00 25.47
CA ALA A 114 -8.12 11.09 26.35
C ALA A 114 -8.86 12.43 26.17
N ILE A 115 -8.13 13.54 26.09
CA ILE A 115 -8.73 14.87 25.84
C ILE A 115 -9.38 14.93 24.44
N LEU A 116 -8.74 14.36 23.42
CA LEU A 116 -9.31 14.30 22.07
C LEU A 116 -10.58 13.46 22.02
N GLN A 117 -10.68 12.37 22.79
CA GLN A 117 -11.93 11.62 22.92
C GLN A 117 -13.06 12.50 23.45
N PHE A 118 -12.78 13.37 24.42
CA PHE A 118 -13.77 14.34 24.90
C PHE A 118 -14.17 15.34 23.80
N PHE A 119 -13.20 15.86 23.03
CA PHE A 119 -13.51 16.78 21.92
C PHE A 119 -14.33 16.11 20.80
N VAL A 120 -14.10 14.84 20.50
CA VAL A 120 -14.88 14.10 19.48
C VAL A 120 -16.27 13.69 19.99
N ASP A 121 -16.42 13.47 21.30
CA ASP A 121 -17.71 13.10 21.89
C ASP A 121 -18.63 14.31 22.13
N TYR A 122 -18.06 15.44 22.56
CA TYR A 122 -18.83 16.60 23.00
C TYR A 122 -18.54 17.90 22.23
N GLY A 123 -17.69 17.87 21.19
CA GLY A 123 -17.28 19.06 20.45
C GLY A 123 -18.45 19.86 19.88
N GLU A 124 -19.48 19.20 19.34
CA GLU A 124 -20.69 19.86 18.86
C GLU A 124 -21.45 20.61 19.97
N PHE A 125 -21.49 20.04 21.17
CA PHE A 125 -22.17 20.63 22.32
C PHE A 125 -21.45 21.90 22.81
N VAL A 126 -20.12 21.90 22.84
CA VAL A 126 -19.31 23.06 23.26
C VAL A 126 -18.90 23.98 22.10
N LEU A 127 -19.41 23.75 20.89
CA LEU A 127 -19.03 24.48 19.67
C LEU A 127 -17.52 24.49 19.42
N HIS A 128 -16.84 23.39 19.78
CA HIS A 128 -15.40 23.21 19.57
C HIS A 128 -15.14 22.44 18.28
N ASP A 129 -14.34 23.04 17.39
CA ASP A 129 -13.81 22.33 16.23
C ASP A 129 -12.64 21.43 16.66
N ALA A 130 -12.84 20.11 16.57
CA ALA A 130 -11.82 19.14 16.93
C ALA A 130 -10.75 18.95 15.85
N ASP A 131 -10.95 19.43 14.61
CA ASP A 131 -10.00 19.23 13.50
C ASP A 131 -8.59 19.77 13.80
N PRO A 132 -8.42 21.03 14.27
CA PRO A 132 -7.10 21.56 14.57
C PRO A 132 -6.41 20.82 15.71
N SER A 133 -7.17 20.42 16.73
CA SER A 133 -6.64 19.63 17.86
C SER A 133 -6.17 18.25 17.40
N LEU A 134 -6.95 17.56 16.56
CA LEU A 134 -6.57 16.28 15.97
C LEU A 134 -5.29 16.45 15.14
N ARG A 135 -5.25 17.38 14.19
CA ARG A 135 -4.05 17.60 13.36
C ARG A 135 -2.81 17.94 14.19
N THR A 136 -2.97 18.72 15.26
CA THR A 136 -1.87 19.07 16.17
C THR A 136 -1.34 17.84 16.91
N PHE A 137 -2.22 16.92 17.33
CA PHE A 137 -1.78 15.65 17.93
C PHE A 137 -0.96 14.80 16.95
N PHE A 138 -1.44 14.61 15.72
CA PHE A 138 -0.69 13.85 14.71
C PHE A 138 0.67 14.50 14.40
N ARG A 139 0.70 15.82 14.20
CA ARG A 139 1.90 16.57 13.81
C ARG A 139 2.93 16.70 14.93
N SER A 140 2.51 16.93 16.17
CA SER A 140 3.41 17.31 17.26
C SER A 140 3.68 16.17 18.25
N CYS A 141 2.68 15.35 18.54
CA CYS A 141 2.79 14.27 19.52
C CYS A 141 3.11 12.93 18.84
N LEU A 142 2.22 12.46 17.96
CA LEU A 142 2.35 11.13 17.39
C LEU A 142 3.59 10.99 16.50
N SER A 143 3.98 12.04 15.79
CA SER A 143 5.24 12.09 15.03
C SER A 143 6.50 11.79 15.86
N ARG A 144 6.44 11.95 17.19
CA ARG A 144 7.55 11.69 18.14
C ARG A 144 7.33 10.44 18.99
N GLU A 145 6.09 10.08 19.23
CA GLU A 145 5.70 8.95 20.09
C GLU A 145 5.22 7.73 19.30
N PHE A 146 5.26 7.73 17.95
CA PHE A 146 4.82 6.59 17.13
C PHE A 146 5.59 5.30 17.45
N ALA A 147 6.81 5.41 17.97
CA ALA A 147 7.65 4.28 18.36
C ALA A 147 7.28 3.66 19.71
N ASP A 148 6.48 4.36 20.54
CA ASP A 148 5.97 3.82 21.81
C ASP A 148 4.77 2.89 21.52
N PRO A 149 4.87 1.59 21.83
CA PRO A 149 3.82 0.62 21.53
C PRO A 149 2.49 0.94 22.25
N VAL A 150 2.54 1.54 23.45
CA VAL A 150 1.33 1.85 24.22
C VAL A 150 0.57 3.01 23.59
N VAL A 151 1.28 4.04 23.13
CA VAL A 151 0.70 5.19 22.43
C VAL A 151 0.19 4.77 21.05
N ALA A 152 0.95 3.93 20.34
CA ALA A 152 0.55 3.41 19.03
C ALA A 152 -0.74 2.57 19.12
N GLU A 153 -0.85 1.67 20.10
CA GLU A 153 -2.05 0.87 20.35
C GLU A 153 -3.24 1.77 20.71
N ALA A 154 -3.07 2.67 21.68
CA ALA A 154 -4.13 3.59 22.10
C ALA A 154 -4.61 4.50 20.95
N THR A 155 -3.70 4.92 20.05
CA THR A 155 -4.04 5.70 18.87
C THR A 155 -4.90 4.89 17.90
N LEU A 156 -4.56 3.63 17.63
CA LEU A 156 -5.34 2.76 16.75
C LEU A 156 -6.71 2.42 17.36
N ASP A 157 -6.78 2.22 18.68
CA ASP A 157 -8.04 1.99 19.37
C ASP A 157 -8.96 3.22 19.30
N PHE A 158 -8.40 4.41 19.53
CA PHE A 158 -9.12 5.67 19.36
C PHE A 158 -9.67 5.83 17.95
N LEU A 159 -8.85 5.57 16.92
CA LEU A 159 -9.26 5.64 15.52
C LEU A 159 -10.32 4.61 15.16
N ASN A 160 -10.20 3.38 15.66
CA ASN A 160 -11.18 2.32 15.42
C ASN A 160 -12.52 2.60 16.10
N LEU A 161 -12.49 3.10 17.34
CA LEU A 161 -13.69 3.47 18.09
C LEU A 161 -14.45 4.59 17.40
N ASN A 162 -13.74 5.62 16.91
CA ASN A 162 -14.34 6.82 16.33
C ASN A 162 -14.36 6.82 14.79
N LYS A 163 -14.04 5.69 14.14
CA LYS A 163 -13.83 5.58 12.68
C LYS A 163 -14.92 6.28 11.86
N ARG A 164 -16.19 6.01 12.16
CA ARG A 164 -17.32 6.60 11.42
C ARG A 164 -17.37 8.12 11.56
N LYS A 165 -17.24 8.64 12.78
CA LYS A 165 -17.23 10.10 13.05
C LYS A 165 -16.04 10.76 12.34
N ILE A 166 -14.84 10.20 12.49
CA ILE A 166 -13.62 10.78 11.90
C ILE A 166 -13.71 10.82 10.37
N LEU A 167 -14.16 9.74 9.73
CA LEU A 167 -14.28 9.70 8.26
C LEU A 167 -15.35 10.63 7.70
N LEU A 168 -16.43 10.88 8.46
CA LEU A 168 -17.52 11.77 8.04
C LEU A 168 -17.19 13.25 8.31
N THR A 169 -16.68 13.57 9.50
CA THR A 169 -16.45 14.95 9.94
C THR A 169 -15.07 15.47 9.51
N PHE A 170 -14.04 14.61 9.45
CA PHE A 170 -12.65 14.99 9.15
C PHE A 170 -12.04 14.12 8.02
N PRO A 171 -12.64 14.11 6.81
CA PRO A 171 -12.28 13.17 5.75
C PRO A 171 -10.82 13.30 5.26
N THR A 172 -10.17 14.45 5.48
CA THR A 172 -8.79 14.70 5.03
C THR A 172 -7.73 14.37 6.08
N LEU A 173 -8.11 14.10 7.34
CA LEU A 173 -7.18 13.87 8.43
C LEU A 173 -6.31 12.63 8.19
N LEU A 174 -6.95 11.47 8.04
CA LEU A 174 -6.26 10.20 7.82
C LEU A 174 -5.48 10.15 6.50
N PRO A 175 -6.02 10.63 5.37
CA PRO A 175 -5.27 10.75 4.14
C PRO A 175 -4.04 11.65 4.23
N GLN A 176 -4.07 12.77 4.97
CA GLN A 176 -2.91 13.66 5.09
C GLN A 176 -1.76 13.01 5.87
N PHE A 177 -2.09 12.27 6.93
CA PHE A 177 -1.11 11.67 7.84
C PHE A 177 -0.85 10.18 7.59
N TYR A 178 -1.18 9.65 6.40
CA TYR A 178 -0.88 8.25 6.08
C TYR A 178 0.61 7.90 6.25
N PRO A 179 1.61 8.76 5.93
CA PRO A 179 3.02 8.41 6.11
C PRO A 179 3.34 8.11 7.57
N LEU A 180 2.82 8.93 8.49
CA LEU A 180 2.96 8.71 9.94
C LEU A 180 2.27 7.41 10.38
N MET A 181 1.10 7.11 9.83
CA MET A 181 0.41 5.83 10.08
C MET A 181 1.23 4.63 9.60
N LEU A 182 1.93 4.76 8.47
CA LEU A 182 2.84 3.73 7.97
C LEU A 182 4.10 3.60 8.84
N LYS A 183 4.65 4.69 9.38
CA LYS A 183 5.75 4.63 10.35
C LYS A 183 5.35 3.91 11.63
N LEU A 184 4.17 4.24 12.17
CA LEU A 184 3.60 3.63 13.37
C LEU A 184 3.50 2.10 13.19
N ILE A 185 2.98 1.63 12.07
CA ILE A 185 2.83 0.19 11.82
C ILE A 185 4.16 -0.47 11.40
N ALA A 186 5.04 0.22 10.69
CA ALA A 186 6.38 -0.27 10.36
C ALA A 186 7.21 -0.57 11.62
N TRP A 187 7.01 0.22 12.69
CA TRP A 187 7.72 0.04 13.96
C TRP A 187 7.05 -0.96 14.91
N ASN A 188 5.71 -0.97 14.98
CA ASN A 188 4.93 -1.75 15.97
C ASN A 188 4.14 -2.93 15.36
N GLY A 189 4.46 -3.33 14.13
CA GLY A 189 3.60 -4.17 13.28
C GLY A 189 3.28 -5.58 13.78
N GLU A 190 4.02 -6.12 14.77
CA GLU A 190 3.81 -7.50 15.24
C GLU A 190 2.44 -7.69 15.92
N LYS A 191 2.00 -6.71 16.73
CA LYS A 191 0.73 -6.79 17.48
C LYS A 191 -0.39 -5.98 16.83
N LEU A 192 -0.04 -4.92 16.09
CA LEU A 192 -0.98 -3.90 15.66
C LEU A 192 -1.50 -4.05 14.22
N GLU A 193 -1.07 -5.08 13.46
CA GLU A 193 -1.52 -5.29 12.08
C GLU A 193 -3.05 -5.40 11.96
N LYS A 194 -3.68 -6.22 12.81
CA LYS A 194 -5.15 -6.44 12.79
C LYS A 194 -5.96 -5.17 13.07
N PRO A 195 -5.70 -4.41 14.16
CA PRO A 195 -6.40 -3.14 14.37
C PRO A 195 -6.08 -2.10 13.29
N PHE A 196 -4.86 -2.12 12.73
CA PHE A 196 -4.49 -1.21 11.64
C PHE A 196 -5.26 -1.48 10.35
N LEU A 197 -5.45 -2.74 9.96
CA LEU A 197 -6.22 -3.11 8.75
C LEU A 197 -7.66 -2.56 8.77
N LYS A 198 -8.25 -2.35 9.95
CA LYS A 198 -9.57 -1.74 10.09
C LYS A 198 -9.56 -0.23 9.82
N VAL A 199 -8.46 0.46 10.12
CA VAL A 199 -8.27 1.90 9.89
C VAL A 199 -7.77 2.17 8.47
N PHE A 200 -6.97 1.26 7.91
CA PHE A 200 -6.29 1.38 6.63
C PHE A 200 -7.16 1.92 5.45
N PRO A 201 -8.40 1.47 5.23
CA PRO A 201 -9.26 2.01 4.16
C PRO A 201 -9.47 3.53 4.28
N GLY A 202 -9.44 4.08 5.49
CA GLY A 202 -9.58 5.51 5.75
C GLY A 202 -8.38 6.35 5.31
N LEU A 203 -7.23 5.72 5.03
CA LEU A 203 -6.05 6.41 4.48
C LEU A 203 -6.18 6.68 2.98
N MET A 204 -7.12 6.01 2.30
CA MET A 204 -7.30 6.09 0.85
C MET A 204 -8.26 7.23 0.49
N SER A 205 -7.73 8.25 -0.17
CA SER A 205 -8.48 9.37 -0.76
C SER A 205 -7.95 9.67 -2.16
N THR A 206 -8.61 10.55 -2.90
CA THR A 206 -8.15 10.97 -4.24
C THR A 206 -6.73 11.53 -4.25
N GLY A 207 -6.32 12.24 -3.19
CA GLY A 207 -4.97 12.84 -3.07
C GLY A 207 -3.91 11.87 -2.53
N SER A 208 -4.30 10.91 -1.69
CA SER A 208 -3.38 9.96 -1.06
C SER A 208 -3.27 8.62 -1.80
N PHE A 209 -4.20 8.29 -2.70
CA PHE A 209 -4.27 6.98 -3.36
C PHE A 209 -2.96 6.60 -4.07
N LEU A 210 -2.53 7.41 -5.04
CA LEU A 210 -1.33 7.13 -5.84
C LEU A 210 -0.05 7.09 -4.97
N PRO A 211 0.20 8.06 -4.08
CA PRO A 211 1.43 8.03 -3.28
C PRO A 211 1.44 6.94 -2.20
N LEU A 212 0.25 6.56 -1.68
CA LEU A 212 0.11 5.46 -0.73
C LEU A 212 0.55 4.12 -1.32
N PHE A 213 0.22 3.83 -2.59
CA PHE A 213 0.73 2.62 -3.26
C PHE A 213 2.24 2.51 -3.16
N ILE A 214 2.95 3.60 -3.48
CA ILE A 214 4.40 3.62 -3.47
C ILE A 214 4.92 3.37 -2.05
N SER A 215 4.35 4.04 -1.04
CA SER A 215 4.74 3.84 0.36
C SER A 215 4.40 2.45 0.93
N LEU A 216 3.41 1.75 0.38
CA LEU A 216 3.09 0.37 0.77
C LEU A 216 4.10 -0.64 0.23
N VAL A 217 4.50 -0.48 -1.03
CA VAL A 217 5.57 -1.30 -1.63
C VAL A 217 6.90 -1.05 -0.91
N ASP A 218 7.14 0.19 -0.52
CA ASP A 218 8.37 0.64 0.14
C ASP A 218 8.34 0.46 1.67
N LEU A 219 7.32 -0.20 2.23
CA LEU A 219 7.17 -0.38 3.68
C LEU A 219 8.37 -1.11 4.33
N PRO A 220 8.96 -2.17 3.74
CA PRO A 220 10.19 -2.77 4.26
C PRO A 220 11.38 -1.80 4.24
N VAL A 221 11.46 -0.93 3.23
CA VAL A 221 12.50 0.12 3.17
C VAL A 221 12.29 1.15 4.26
N LEU A 222 11.05 1.53 4.56
CA LEU A 222 10.72 2.41 5.67
C LEU A 222 11.15 1.81 7.01
N THR A 223 10.88 0.52 7.24
CA THR A 223 11.35 -0.16 8.46
C THR A 223 12.87 -0.13 8.57
N GLY A 224 13.59 -0.47 7.49
CA GLY A 224 15.06 -0.42 7.48
C GLY A 224 15.62 1.00 7.71
N ALA A 225 14.95 2.02 7.15
CA ALA A 225 15.30 3.42 7.36
C ALA A 225 15.16 3.81 8.84
N LEU A 226 14.05 3.45 9.47
CA LEU A 226 13.80 3.77 10.88
C LEU A 226 14.81 3.08 11.81
N GLU A 227 15.16 1.81 11.53
CA GLU A 227 16.17 1.10 12.31
C GLU A 227 17.56 1.72 12.17
N LYS A 228 17.89 2.22 10.97
CA LYS A 228 19.14 2.93 10.74
C LYS A 228 19.19 4.24 11.54
N VAL A 229 18.09 4.98 11.61
CA VAL A 229 17.97 6.19 12.44
C VAL A 229 18.09 5.86 13.93
N GLU A 230 17.47 4.77 14.40
CA GLU A 230 17.61 4.32 15.80
C GLU A 230 19.07 4.00 16.15
N LYS A 231 19.80 3.34 15.25
CA LYS A 231 21.22 3.04 15.43
C LYS A 231 22.11 4.28 15.43
N SER A 232 21.81 5.28 14.60
CA SER A 232 22.63 6.50 14.50
C SER A 232 22.32 7.54 15.58
N SER A 233 21.08 7.59 16.07
CA SER A 233 20.56 8.72 16.87
C SER A 233 20.00 8.31 18.23
N GLY A 234 20.03 7.01 18.56
CA GLY A 234 19.45 6.49 19.80
C GLY A 234 17.95 6.22 19.70
N PRO A 235 17.26 6.01 20.84
CA PRO A 235 15.84 5.62 20.83
C PRO A 235 14.97 6.66 20.10
N LEU A 236 14.08 6.17 19.22
CA LEU A 236 13.15 7.00 18.45
C LEU A 236 12.03 7.62 19.30
N ILE A 237 11.91 7.22 20.56
CA ILE A 237 10.89 7.72 21.49
C ILE A 237 11.27 9.14 21.92
N GLY A 238 10.39 10.10 21.61
CA GLY A 238 10.52 11.49 22.07
C GLY A 238 11.46 12.34 21.22
N SER A 239 12.20 11.79 20.26
CA SER A 239 12.99 12.56 19.30
C SER A 239 12.15 12.86 18.05
N SER A 240 12.03 14.14 17.66
CA SER A 240 11.43 14.45 16.37
C SER A 240 12.46 14.15 15.28
N ILE A 241 12.12 13.29 14.32
CA ILE A 241 13.02 12.97 13.20
C ILE A 241 13.42 14.25 12.45
N ALA A 242 12.53 15.26 12.38
CA ALA A 242 12.83 16.58 11.84
C ALA A 242 13.90 17.37 12.63
N THR A 243 14.03 17.15 13.94
CA THR A 243 15.10 17.77 14.76
C THR A 243 16.45 17.08 14.59
N ILE A 244 16.46 15.75 14.38
CA ILE A 244 17.66 14.98 14.04
C ILE A 244 18.22 15.43 12.67
N GLN A 245 17.34 15.80 11.74
CA GLN A 245 17.74 16.31 10.42
C GLN A 245 18.39 17.71 10.48
N LYS A 246 18.12 18.50 11.52
CA LYS A 246 18.57 19.90 11.63
C LYS A 246 19.93 20.06 12.33
N SER A 247 20.44 19.01 12.99
CA SER A 247 21.70 19.05 13.75
C SER A 247 22.97 18.89 12.91
N ALA A 248 22.87 18.54 11.62
CA ALA A 248 24.05 18.46 10.73
C ALA A 248 24.65 19.84 10.39
N ALA A 249 23.84 20.91 10.38
CA ALA A 249 24.31 22.28 10.12
C ALA A 249 25.15 22.90 11.26
N PRO A 250 24.80 22.76 12.56
CA PRO A 250 25.60 23.29 13.65
C PRO A 250 26.92 22.54 13.88
N GLU A 251 27.01 21.24 13.59
CA GLU A 251 28.29 20.49 13.69
C GLU A 251 29.32 20.96 12.65
N MET A 252 28.89 21.24 11.42
CA MET A 252 29.76 21.76 10.36
C MET A 252 30.24 23.18 10.67
N LEU A 253 29.42 24.00 11.34
CA LEU A 253 29.82 25.32 11.84
C LEU A 253 30.80 25.22 13.02
N LEU A 254 30.61 24.27 13.94
CA LEU A 254 31.54 24.00 15.03
C LEU A 254 32.89 23.50 14.50
N ALA A 255 32.90 22.62 13.50
CA ALA A 255 34.12 22.14 12.85
C ALA A 255 34.86 23.27 12.10
N LEU A 256 34.13 24.13 11.39
CA LEU A 256 34.72 25.31 10.73
C LEU A 256 35.25 26.35 11.72
N MET A 257 34.59 26.49 12.89
CA MET A 257 35.06 27.36 13.96
C MET A 257 36.31 26.79 14.64
N ASP A 258 36.38 25.47 14.87
CA ASP A 258 37.58 24.81 15.40
C ASP A 258 38.75 24.87 14.41
N GLU A 259 38.50 24.73 13.10
CA GLU A 259 39.53 24.88 12.06
C GLU A 259 40.08 26.32 12.01
N ALA A 260 39.21 27.33 12.13
CA ALA A 260 39.62 28.73 12.18
C ALA A 260 40.34 29.12 13.48
N TYR A 261 40.10 28.40 14.59
CA TYR A 261 40.68 28.71 15.90
C TYR A 261 41.95 27.92 16.22
N THR A 262 42.09 26.71 15.67
CA THR A 262 43.25 25.83 15.92
C THR A 262 44.33 25.89 14.84
N GLY A 263 44.03 26.48 13.67
CA GLY A 263 45.02 26.81 12.64
C GLY A 263 45.84 25.62 12.12
N SER A 264 45.32 24.39 12.23
CA SER A 264 46.07 23.20 11.79
C SER A 264 45.88 22.98 10.30
N THR A 265 46.74 23.61 9.51
CA THR A 265 46.96 23.20 8.11
C THR A 265 47.55 21.80 8.12
N ILE A 266 46.87 20.86 7.47
CA ILE A 266 47.38 19.51 7.18
C ILE A 266 48.78 19.63 6.59
N ALA A 267 49.79 19.25 7.36
CA ALA A 267 51.15 19.05 6.89
C ALA A 267 51.34 17.54 6.62
N ASP A 268 51.74 17.30 5.37
CA ASP A 268 52.28 16.09 4.75
C ASP A 268 53.07 15.14 5.69
N GLY A 269 52.78 13.83 5.62
CA GLY A 269 53.62 12.81 6.27
C GLY A 269 52.95 11.46 6.57
N GLY A 270 52.94 10.55 5.58
CA GLY A 270 53.31 9.14 5.70
C GLY A 270 52.62 8.16 6.68
N ALA A 271 52.08 7.09 6.07
CA ALA A 271 51.99 5.70 6.53
C ALA A 271 50.93 5.30 7.59
N ASP A 272 50.07 4.39 7.12
CA ASP A 272 49.40 3.30 7.83
C ASP A 272 48.47 3.64 9.00
N SER A 273 47.21 3.90 8.66
CA SER A 273 46.04 3.50 9.46
C SER A 273 44.80 3.49 8.58
N GLU A 274 44.41 2.30 8.12
CA GLU A 274 43.09 2.05 7.55
C GLU A 274 42.04 2.15 8.67
N SER A 275 41.60 3.37 8.97
CA SER A 275 40.36 3.64 9.70
C SER A 275 39.33 4.21 8.72
N GLU A 276 38.72 3.34 7.93
CA GLU A 276 37.57 3.71 7.09
C GLU A 276 36.28 3.64 7.92
N ASP A 277 36.02 4.67 8.72
CA ASP A 277 34.68 4.94 9.25
C ASP A 277 34.50 6.45 9.43
N SER A 278 33.74 7.07 8.53
CA SER A 278 32.86 8.24 8.76
C SER A 278 32.52 8.93 7.43
N SER A 279 31.90 8.20 6.50
CA SER A 279 30.92 8.89 5.65
C SER A 279 29.72 9.20 6.55
N SER A 280 29.23 10.44 6.56
CA SER A 280 28.02 10.83 7.28
C SER A 280 26.82 10.15 6.61
N ILE A 281 26.55 8.92 7.05
CA ILE A 281 25.57 7.94 6.54
C ILE A 281 24.10 8.39 6.74
N THR A 282 23.88 9.60 7.27
CA THR A 282 22.59 10.32 7.44
C THR A 282 22.19 11.19 6.24
N SER A 283 22.99 11.23 5.16
CA SER A 283 22.85 12.17 4.05
C SER A 283 22.11 11.67 2.80
N ASP A 284 21.52 10.46 2.79
CA ASP A 284 20.80 10.00 1.59
C ASP A 284 19.41 10.68 1.53
N PRO A 285 19.16 11.58 0.56
CA PRO A 285 17.90 12.33 0.44
C PRO A 285 16.67 11.43 0.31
N LEU A 286 16.83 10.19 -0.15
CA LEU A 286 15.76 9.21 -0.30
C LEU A 286 15.19 8.75 1.06
N PHE A 287 16.07 8.52 2.05
CA PHE A 287 15.62 8.16 3.40
C PHE A 287 14.95 9.35 4.10
N LEU A 288 15.42 10.57 3.83
CA LEU A 288 14.83 11.78 4.40
C LEU A 288 13.41 12.06 3.86
N GLU A 289 13.17 11.79 2.58
CA GLU A 289 11.83 11.89 1.98
C GLU A 289 10.86 10.87 2.58
N LEU A 290 11.33 9.63 2.81
CA LEU A 290 10.54 8.55 3.40
C LEU A 290 10.13 8.84 4.85
N LEU A 291 10.91 9.68 5.53
CA LEU A 291 10.70 10.07 6.92
C LEU A 291 9.88 11.36 7.07
N LYS A 292 9.26 11.89 6.03
CA LYS A 292 8.29 12.99 6.18
C LYS A 292 6.96 12.47 6.72
N ASP A 293 6.35 13.24 7.61
CA ASP A 293 5.06 12.89 8.25
C ASP A 293 3.84 13.38 7.47
N GLU A 294 4.04 14.32 6.55
CA GLU A 294 2.98 14.93 5.75
C GLU A 294 3.14 14.65 4.27
N ASN A 295 2.00 14.58 3.58
CA ASN A 295 1.93 14.41 2.14
C ASN A 295 2.11 15.75 1.41
N ASP A 296 3.34 16.26 1.35
CA ASP A 296 3.67 17.49 0.60
C ASP A 296 3.84 17.27 -0.92
N GLY A 297 3.24 16.21 -1.47
CA GLY A 297 3.42 15.81 -2.87
C GLY A 297 4.76 15.08 -3.06
N LEU A 298 4.70 13.76 -3.17
CA LEU A 298 5.91 12.94 -3.31
C LEU A 298 6.53 13.11 -4.70
N ALA A 299 7.83 13.38 -4.75
CA ALA A 299 8.59 13.36 -5.98
C ALA A 299 8.84 11.90 -6.41
N GLN A 300 9.06 11.68 -7.70
CA GLN A 300 9.31 10.35 -8.24
C GLN A 300 10.63 9.79 -7.68
N ARG A 301 10.55 8.72 -6.89
CA ARG A 301 11.68 8.17 -6.12
C ARG A 301 12.69 7.46 -7.03
N HIS A 302 13.96 7.85 -6.97
CA HIS A 302 15.04 7.22 -7.74
C HIS A 302 15.68 6.06 -6.95
N TRP A 303 15.29 4.83 -7.27
CA TRP A 303 15.78 3.58 -6.62
C TRP A 303 17.22 3.21 -6.91
N THR A 304 17.93 4.01 -7.70
CA THR A 304 19.20 3.65 -8.32
C THR A 304 20.41 4.24 -7.60
N SER A 305 20.29 4.67 -6.33
CA SER A 305 21.46 5.12 -5.58
C SER A 305 22.28 3.91 -5.10
N PRO A 306 23.60 3.86 -5.37
CA PRO A 306 24.46 2.75 -4.93
C PRO A 306 24.46 2.57 -3.39
N GLY A 307 24.26 3.67 -2.64
CA GLY A 307 24.18 3.65 -1.18
C GLY A 307 22.92 2.97 -0.64
N LEU A 308 21.78 3.10 -1.33
CA LEU A 308 20.55 2.40 -0.97
C LEU A 308 20.70 0.90 -1.23
N GLU A 309 21.28 0.52 -2.37
CA GLU A 309 21.46 -0.89 -2.73
C GLU A 309 22.36 -1.63 -1.74
N ALA A 310 23.47 -1.03 -1.32
CA ALA A 310 24.34 -1.56 -0.28
C ALA A 310 23.63 -1.69 1.08
N ALA A 311 22.84 -0.69 1.48
CA ALA A 311 22.07 -0.72 2.73
C ALA A 311 20.98 -1.80 2.72
N LEU A 312 20.31 -2.01 1.58
CA LEU A 312 19.30 -3.06 1.41
C LEU A 312 19.93 -4.45 1.46
N GLN A 313 21.09 -4.64 0.83
CA GLN A 313 21.82 -5.92 0.91
C GLN A 313 22.30 -6.24 2.33
N ALA A 314 22.76 -5.23 3.07
CA ALA A 314 23.11 -5.40 4.49
C ALA A 314 21.89 -5.75 5.37
N ALA A 315 20.71 -5.21 5.06
CA ALA A 315 19.48 -5.53 5.79
C ALA A 315 19.00 -6.98 5.53
N ILE A 316 19.31 -7.55 4.37
CA ILE A 316 18.94 -8.93 4.01
C ILE A 316 19.82 -9.97 4.69
N SER A 317 21.11 -9.66 4.92
CA SER A 317 22.04 -10.63 5.53
C SER A 317 21.74 -10.91 7.00
N ALA A 318 21.16 -9.95 7.71
CA ALA A 318 20.72 -10.08 9.11
C ALA A 318 19.38 -9.37 9.33
N PRO A 319 18.24 -9.95 8.88
CA PRO A 319 16.95 -9.28 8.94
C PRO A 319 16.43 -9.24 10.38
N SER A 320 16.10 -8.05 10.85
CA SER A 320 15.42 -7.84 12.13
C SER A 320 14.02 -8.46 12.12
N ASP A 321 13.46 -8.74 13.31
CA ASP A 321 12.10 -9.27 13.40
C ASP A 321 11.05 -8.27 12.89
N ARG A 322 11.30 -6.97 13.07
CA ARG A 322 10.47 -5.89 12.49
C ARG A 322 10.50 -5.92 10.97
N LEU A 323 11.66 -6.07 10.34
CA LEU A 323 11.78 -6.17 8.89
C LEU A 323 11.08 -7.41 8.35
N LYS A 324 11.24 -8.58 9.00
CA LYS A 324 10.51 -9.81 8.64
C LYS A 324 9.00 -9.61 8.69
N GLN A 325 8.51 -8.87 9.69
CA GLN A 325 7.09 -8.57 9.82
C GLN A 325 6.62 -7.58 8.75
N ALA A 326 7.40 -6.54 8.44
CA ALA A 326 7.10 -5.60 7.35
C ALA A 326 7.01 -6.31 5.99
N LEU A 327 7.93 -7.23 5.70
CA LEU A 327 7.91 -8.07 4.48
C LEU A 327 6.64 -8.92 4.38
N LYS A 328 6.09 -9.42 5.50
CA LYS A 328 4.83 -10.19 5.51
C LYS A 328 3.59 -9.31 5.45
N MET A 329 3.64 -8.14 6.06
CA MET A 329 2.50 -7.23 6.18
C MET A 329 2.24 -6.44 4.89
N ALA A 330 3.28 -5.98 4.20
CA ALA A 330 3.14 -5.17 2.99
C ALA A 330 2.28 -5.83 1.89
N PRO A 331 2.46 -7.12 1.53
CA PRO A 331 1.58 -7.79 0.57
C PRO A 331 0.11 -7.85 1.02
N ARG A 332 -0.16 -8.00 2.32
CA ARG A 332 -1.52 -8.02 2.87
C ARG A 332 -2.19 -6.65 2.82
N LEU A 333 -1.44 -5.58 3.09
CA LEU A 333 -1.91 -4.22 2.91
C LEU A 333 -2.19 -3.93 1.43
N LEU A 334 -1.37 -4.46 0.51
CA LEU A 334 -1.61 -4.37 -0.93
C LEU A 334 -2.89 -5.12 -1.34
N ASP A 335 -3.22 -6.26 -0.74
CA ASP A 335 -4.49 -6.97 -1.01
C ASP A 335 -5.72 -6.10 -0.67
N VAL A 336 -5.68 -5.42 0.48
CA VAL A 336 -6.76 -4.49 0.88
C VAL A 336 -6.77 -3.26 -0.03
N TYR A 337 -5.60 -2.71 -0.35
CA TYR A 337 -5.48 -1.57 -1.26
C TYR A 337 -6.06 -1.89 -2.65
N PHE A 338 -5.68 -3.02 -3.24
CA PHE A 338 -6.13 -3.41 -4.58
C PHE A 338 -7.61 -3.81 -4.62
N SER A 339 -8.13 -4.46 -3.58
CA SER A 339 -9.57 -4.74 -3.52
C SER A 339 -10.40 -3.45 -3.50
N ILE A 340 -10.04 -2.48 -2.65
CA ILE A 340 -10.70 -1.16 -2.64
C ILE A 340 -10.51 -0.44 -3.99
N ALA A 341 -9.30 -0.46 -4.53
CA ALA A 341 -8.99 0.16 -5.83
C ALA A 341 -9.84 -0.41 -6.98
N LEU A 342 -10.12 -1.72 -6.97
CA LEU A 342 -10.95 -2.34 -8.01
C LEU A 342 -12.44 -2.03 -7.85
N HIS A 343 -12.94 -1.82 -6.64
CA HIS A 343 -14.37 -1.60 -6.38
C HIS A 343 -14.77 -0.12 -6.35
N ASP A 344 -14.03 0.72 -5.63
CA ASP A 344 -14.54 2.02 -5.16
C ASP A 344 -13.86 3.22 -5.85
N VAL A 345 -12.73 3.00 -6.54
CA VAL A 345 -11.89 4.09 -7.08
C VAL A 345 -12.25 4.43 -8.53
N ASN A 346 -12.15 5.71 -8.89
CA ASN A 346 -12.41 6.23 -10.23
C ASN A 346 -11.46 5.63 -11.29
N GLN A 347 -11.97 5.44 -12.51
CA GLN A 347 -11.21 4.87 -13.63
C GLN A 347 -9.95 5.68 -13.96
N SER A 348 -9.99 7.02 -13.86
CA SER A 348 -8.83 7.88 -14.08
C SER A 348 -7.67 7.58 -13.13
N LEU A 349 -7.97 7.36 -11.84
CA LEU A 349 -6.97 7.01 -10.83
C LEU A 349 -6.45 5.58 -11.04
N LYS A 350 -7.32 4.62 -11.40
CA LYS A 350 -6.87 3.27 -11.77
C LYS A 350 -5.92 3.30 -12.97
N CYS A 351 -6.26 4.09 -14.00
CA CYS A 351 -5.43 4.27 -15.19
C CYS A 351 -4.08 4.92 -14.86
N ALA A 352 -4.06 5.91 -13.96
CA ALA A 352 -2.83 6.56 -13.50
C ALA A 352 -1.96 5.64 -12.63
N LEU A 353 -2.57 4.68 -11.92
CA LEU A 353 -1.86 3.72 -11.09
C LEU A 353 -1.06 2.71 -11.93
N ILE A 354 -1.61 2.21 -13.03
CA ILE A 354 -1.00 1.13 -13.83
C ILE A 354 0.46 1.43 -14.24
N PRO A 355 0.80 2.60 -14.82
CA PRO A 355 2.20 2.92 -15.14
C PRO A 355 3.15 2.86 -13.93
N MET A 356 2.68 3.23 -12.73
CA MET A 356 3.50 3.12 -11.52
C MET A 356 3.70 1.66 -11.10
N LEU A 357 2.69 0.80 -11.28
CA LEU A 357 2.84 -0.64 -11.04
C LEU A 357 3.88 -1.26 -11.99
N LEU A 358 3.82 -0.86 -13.28
CA LEU A 358 4.75 -1.31 -14.31
C LEU A 358 6.20 -0.88 -14.02
N ASP A 359 6.41 0.39 -13.63
CA ASP A 359 7.74 0.90 -13.28
C ASP A 359 8.30 0.24 -12.01
N ARG A 360 7.44 -0.04 -11.02
CA ARG A 360 7.86 -0.66 -9.77
C ARG A 360 8.13 -2.15 -9.85
N ASN A 361 7.69 -2.84 -10.91
CA ASN A 361 7.91 -4.26 -11.05
C ASN A 361 9.39 -4.67 -11.01
N SER A 362 10.33 -3.81 -11.42
CA SER A 362 11.77 -4.08 -11.34
C SER A 362 12.48 -3.42 -10.15
N LYS A 363 11.77 -2.65 -9.31
CA LYS A 363 12.32 -1.81 -8.24
C LYS A 363 11.66 -2.15 -6.91
N LEU A 364 11.81 -3.41 -6.47
CA LEU A 364 11.30 -3.93 -5.21
C LEU A 364 12.42 -4.18 -4.21
N PHE A 365 12.04 -4.32 -2.94
CA PHE A 365 12.95 -4.76 -1.89
C PHE A 365 13.54 -6.14 -2.26
N PRO A 366 14.88 -6.36 -2.17
CA PRO A 366 15.54 -7.56 -2.70
C PRO A 366 15.34 -8.84 -1.86
N ASP A 367 14.12 -9.13 -1.41
CA ASP A 367 13.74 -10.43 -0.81
C ASP A 367 12.93 -11.25 -1.82
N LYS A 368 13.28 -12.53 -1.99
CA LYS A 368 12.69 -13.40 -3.03
C LYS A 368 11.22 -13.69 -2.78
N ILE A 369 10.85 -13.97 -1.52
CA ILE A 369 9.47 -14.33 -1.16
C ILE A 369 8.58 -13.10 -1.29
N PHE A 370 9.02 -11.98 -0.73
CA PHE A 370 8.34 -10.71 -0.83
C PHE A 370 8.16 -10.26 -2.28
N SER A 371 9.23 -10.28 -3.09
CA SER A 371 9.18 -9.86 -4.49
C SER A 371 8.15 -10.69 -5.26
N TYR A 372 8.17 -12.02 -5.10
CA TYR A 372 7.20 -12.90 -5.74
C TYR A 372 5.75 -12.58 -5.34
N GLU A 373 5.49 -12.43 -4.04
CA GLU A 373 4.14 -12.12 -3.53
C GLU A 373 3.64 -10.74 -4.00
N VAL A 374 4.52 -9.74 -4.07
CA VAL A 374 4.19 -8.41 -4.60
C VAL A 374 3.97 -8.47 -6.11
N HIS A 375 4.89 -9.03 -6.89
CA HIS A 375 4.75 -9.18 -8.35
C HIS A 375 3.44 -9.84 -8.74
N LYS A 376 3.08 -10.94 -8.06
CA LYS A 376 1.80 -11.62 -8.25
C LYS A 376 0.61 -10.69 -8.04
N ARG A 377 0.60 -9.88 -6.98
CA ARG A 377 -0.49 -8.92 -6.69
C ARG A 377 -0.55 -7.78 -7.68
N LEU A 378 0.61 -7.20 -8.04
CA LEU A 378 0.70 -6.17 -9.08
C LEU A 378 0.10 -6.67 -10.38
N LEU A 379 0.51 -7.86 -10.81
CA LEU A 379 0.03 -8.49 -12.02
C LEU A 379 -1.48 -8.75 -11.97
N ASN A 380 -1.97 -9.36 -10.89
CA ASN A 380 -3.40 -9.65 -10.74
C ASN A 380 -4.25 -8.38 -10.82
N PHE A 381 -3.79 -7.30 -10.20
CA PHE A 381 -4.47 -6.01 -10.27
C PHE A 381 -4.44 -5.44 -11.69
N ILE A 382 -3.30 -5.45 -12.38
CA ILE A 382 -3.18 -4.94 -13.76
C ILE A 382 -4.15 -5.69 -14.68
N LEU A 383 -4.17 -7.02 -14.62
CA LEU A 383 -5.07 -7.85 -15.43
C LEU A 383 -6.53 -7.60 -15.09
N ALA A 384 -6.88 -7.52 -13.80
CA ALA A 384 -8.24 -7.19 -13.37
C ALA A 384 -8.67 -5.80 -13.83
N ALA A 385 -7.77 -4.81 -13.81
CA ALA A 385 -8.05 -3.45 -14.27
C ALA A 385 -8.27 -3.40 -15.79
N PHE A 386 -7.45 -4.11 -16.58
CA PHE A 386 -7.67 -4.24 -18.03
C PHE A 386 -8.96 -4.98 -18.37
N HIS A 387 -9.32 -6.00 -17.59
CA HIS A 387 -10.57 -6.71 -17.76
C HIS A 387 -11.79 -5.82 -17.45
N GLN A 388 -11.74 -5.03 -16.38
CA GLN A 388 -12.82 -4.07 -16.06
C GLN A 388 -12.92 -2.94 -17.08
N SER A 389 -11.78 -2.47 -17.59
CA SER A 389 -11.68 -1.31 -18.48
C SER A 389 -10.70 -1.58 -19.64
N PRO A 390 -11.13 -2.28 -20.71
CA PRO A 390 -10.28 -2.65 -21.84
C PRO A 390 -9.60 -1.44 -22.52
N GLU A 391 -10.24 -0.28 -22.50
CA GLU A 391 -9.73 1.00 -23.03
C GLU A 391 -8.37 1.42 -22.44
N PHE A 392 -8.05 0.98 -21.22
CA PHE A 392 -6.75 1.26 -20.59
C PHE A 392 -5.57 0.74 -21.41
N VAL A 393 -5.74 -0.36 -22.14
CA VAL A 393 -4.69 -0.89 -23.02
C VAL A 393 -4.33 0.11 -24.13
N ALA A 394 -5.33 0.80 -24.69
CA ALA A 394 -5.09 1.84 -25.70
C ALA A 394 -4.48 3.11 -25.09
N ILE A 395 -5.00 3.56 -23.94
CA ILE A 395 -4.54 4.78 -23.27
C ILE A 395 -3.09 4.62 -22.81
N LEU A 396 -2.73 3.45 -22.29
CA LEU A 396 -1.42 3.14 -21.72
C LEU A 396 -0.47 2.46 -22.71
N LYS A 397 -0.73 2.58 -24.02
CA LYS A 397 0.08 1.94 -25.07
C LYS A 397 1.58 2.21 -24.93
N LYS A 398 1.98 3.44 -24.62
CA LYS A 398 3.39 3.82 -24.49
C LYS A 398 4.07 3.12 -23.29
N PRO A 399 3.57 3.27 -22.04
CA PRO A 399 4.10 2.52 -20.90
C PRO A 399 4.16 1.00 -21.13
N ILE A 400 3.16 0.43 -21.81
CA ILE A 400 3.11 -1.00 -22.14
C ILE A 400 4.24 -1.37 -23.10
N VAL A 401 4.41 -0.64 -24.20
CA VAL A 401 5.46 -0.88 -25.21
C VAL A 401 6.86 -0.71 -24.61
N ASP A 402 7.06 0.30 -23.77
CA ASP A 402 8.33 0.51 -23.07
C ASP A 402 8.71 -0.71 -22.22
N ARG A 403 7.74 -1.32 -21.51
CA ARG A 403 7.98 -2.56 -20.75
C ARG A 403 8.22 -3.79 -21.63
N LEU A 404 7.59 -3.87 -22.81
CA LEU A 404 7.83 -4.96 -23.76
C LEU A 404 9.25 -4.93 -24.34
N GLY A 405 9.83 -3.74 -24.52
CA GLY A 405 11.22 -3.59 -24.97
C GLY A 405 12.24 -4.12 -23.97
N GLU A 406 11.92 -4.12 -22.67
CA GLU A 406 12.79 -4.60 -21.59
C GLU A 406 12.60 -6.09 -21.27
N ALA A 407 11.81 -6.82 -22.07
CA ALA A 407 11.39 -8.19 -21.74
C ALA A 407 12.54 -9.20 -21.57
N TYR A 408 13.72 -8.91 -22.12
CA TYR A 408 14.87 -9.82 -22.10
C TYR A 408 15.89 -9.53 -20.98
N ASP A 409 15.72 -8.46 -20.23
CA ASP A 409 16.67 -8.05 -19.19
C ASP A 409 16.65 -9.00 -17.99
N SER A 410 15.45 -9.44 -17.57
CA SER A 410 15.26 -10.30 -16.38
C SER A 410 14.05 -11.22 -16.55
N PRO A 411 14.02 -12.38 -15.86
CA PRO A 411 12.89 -13.30 -15.94
C PRO A 411 11.58 -12.70 -15.42
N GLU A 412 11.64 -11.80 -14.44
CA GLU A 412 10.47 -11.08 -13.91
C GLU A 412 9.90 -10.10 -14.94
N LYS A 413 10.78 -9.41 -15.70
CA LYS A 413 10.38 -8.56 -16.82
C LYS A 413 9.82 -9.38 -17.97
N THR A 414 10.38 -10.58 -18.24
CA THR A 414 9.80 -11.50 -19.23
C THR A 414 8.38 -11.91 -18.83
N GLU A 415 8.15 -12.29 -17.56
CA GLU A 415 6.81 -12.67 -17.11
C GLU A 415 5.82 -11.51 -17.24
N LEU A 416 6.21 -10.29 -16.83
CA LEU A 416 5.38 -9.10 -17.04
C LEU A 416 5.05 -8.91 -18.54
N ALA A 417 6.04 -9.03 -19.42
CA ALA A 417 5.85 -8.87 -20.85
C ALA A 417 4.89 -9.91 -21.46
N LEU A 418 4.92 -11.16 -20.99
CA LEU A 418 3.94 -12.18 -21.39
C LEU A 418 2.52 -11.74 -21.09
N GLN A 419 2.29 -11.21 -19.89
CA GLN A 419 0.98 -10.81 -19.43
C GLN A 419 0.47 -9.56 -20.16
N LEU A 420 1.37 -8.62 -20.45
CA LEU A 420 1.07 -7.47 -21.31
C LEU A 420 0.73 -7.91 -22.74
N CYS A 421 1.47 -8.86 -23.32
CA CYS A 421 1.14 -9.42 -24.63
C CYS A 421 -0.25 -10.08 -24.63
N TRP A 422 -0.56 -10.85 -23.59
CA TRP A 422 -1.88 -11.46 -23.43
C TRP A 422 -2.98 -10.40 -23.36
N ALA A 423 -2.81 -9.36 -22.54
CA ALA A 423 -3.79 -8.29 -22.37
C ALA A 423 -4.02 -7.49 -23.67
N ILE A 424 -2.94 -7.20 -24.42
CA ILE A 424 -3.04 -6.56 -25.73
C ILE A 424 -3.89 -7.41 -26.69
N GLY A 425 -3.63 -8.72 -26.74
CA GLY A 425 -4.36 -9.65 -27.59
C GLY A 425 -5.84 -9.80 -27.19
N GLU A 426 -6.09 -10.07 -25.91
CA GLU A 426 -7.43 -10.35 -25.37
C GLU A 426 -8.37 -9.16 -25.57
N HIS A 427 -7.88 -7.95 -25.30
CA HIS A 427 -8.66 -6.72 -25.41
C HIS A 427 -8.54 -6.05 -26.79
N GLY A 428 -7.94 -6.71 -27.78
CA GLY A 428 -7.80 -6.18 -29.13
C GLY A 428 -7.12 -4.81 -29.19
N GLY A 429 -6.12 -4.56 -28.34
CA GLY A 429 -5.42 -3.27 -28.28
C GLY A 429 -6.24 -2.09 -27.74
N GLY A 430 -7.30 -2.35 -26.96
CA GLY A 430 -8.13 -1.33 -26.33
C GLY A 430 -9.61 -1.32 -26.76
N GLY A 431 -10.05 -2.33 -27.50
CA GLY A 431 -11.42 -2.46 -28.00
C GLY A 431 -11.62 -1.88 -29.40
N ALA A 432 -12.84 -2.05 -29.93
CA ALA A 432 -13.17 -1.76 -31.33
C ALA A 432 -13.07 -0.27 -31.71
N SER A 433 -13.18 0.65 -30.75
CA SER A 433 -13.07 2.09 -30.96
C SER A 433 -11.63 2.59 -31.10
N HIS A 434 -10.63 1.82 -30.64
CA HIS A 434 -9.24 2.28 -30.52
C HIS A 434 -8.33 1.73 -31.64
N LYS A 435 -8.74 1.91 -32.90
CA LYS A 435 -8.04 1.36 -34.07
C LYS A 435 -6.59 1.83 -34.21
N ASP A 436 -6.33 3.10 -33.96
CA ASP A 436 -4.98 3.67 -34.11
C ASP A 436 -4.03 3.14 -33.03
N ALA A 437 -4.49 3.05 -31.78
CA ALA A 437 -3.72 2.44 -30.70
C ALA A 437 -3.45 0.96 -30.97
N ALA A 438 -4.45 0.21 -31.46
CA ALA A 438 -4.27 -1.19 -31.83
C ALA A 438 -3.25 -1.38 -32.96
N ARG A 439 -3.20 -0.47 -33.94
CA ARG A 439 -2.19 -0.48 -35.01
C ARG A 439 -0.78 -0.25 -34.47
N GLU A 440 -0.59 0.73 -33.60
CA GLU A 440 0.71 1.00 -32.98
C GLU A 440 1.17 -0.17 -32.09
N LEU A 441 0.27 -0.74 -31.27
CA LEU A 441 0.58 -1.93 -30.46
C LEU A 441 0.94 -3.12 -31.35
N PHE A 442 0.23 -3.32 -32.46
CA PHE A 442 0.57 -4.34 -33.45
C PHE A 442 1.97 -4.11 -34.03
N GLU A 443 2.32 -2.86 -34.35
CA GLU A 443 3.64 -2.49 -34.86
C GLU A 443 4.76 -2.83 -33.88
N SER A 444 4.57 -2.52 -32.59
CA SER A 444 5.53 -2.87 -31.55
C SER A 444 5.68 -4.39 -31.38
N LEU A 445 4.58 -5.14 -31.42
CA LEU A 445 4.62 -6.61 -31.37
C LEU A 445 5.30 -7.21 -32.60
N GLU A 446 5.05 -6.64 -33.78
CA GLU A 446 5.71 -7.07 -35.02
C GLU A 446 7.21 -6.77 -35.01
N LEU A 447 7.62 -5.61 -34.48
CA LEU A 447 9.02 -5.26 -34.30
C LEU A 447 9.72 -6.27 -33.39
N LEU A 448 9.13 -6.52 -32.21
CA LEU A 448 9.63 -7.51 -31.25
C LEU A 448 9.74 -8.89 -31.91
N LEU A 449 8.76 -9.29 -32.72
CA LEU A 449 8.80 -10.55 -33.46
C LEU A 449 10.00 -10.61 -34.43
N TYR A 450 10.22 -9.57 -35.23
CA TYR A 450 11.28 -9.56 -36.25
C TYR A 450 12.68 -9.41 -35.67
N GLU A 451 12.88 -8.64 -34.61
CA GLU A 451 14.16 -8.56 -33.90
C GLU A 451 14.61 -9.95 -33.43
N ASN A 452 13.70 -10.73 -32.89
CA ASN A 452 13.98 -12.08 -32.41
C ASN A 452 14.25 -13.08 -33.53
N LEU A 453 13.50 -13.00 -34.64
CA LEU A 453 13.78 -13.83 -35.82
C LEU A 453 15.14 -13.52 -36.45
N SER A 454 15.60 -12.27 -36.33
CA SER A 454 16.89 -11.81 -36.87
C SER A 454 18.06 -12.17 -35.96
N SER A 455 17.94 -12.00 -34.64
CA SER A 455 18.95 -12.44 -33.65
C SER A 455 19.22 -13.94 -33.72
N SER A 456 18.18 -14.73 -34.01
CA SER A 456 18.31 -16.18 -34.21
C SER A 456 19.14 -16.55 -35.46
N ARG A 457 19.24 -15.67 -36.46
CA ARG A 457 20.07 -15.87 -37.67
C ARG A 457 21.54 -15.52 -37.46
N LEU A 458 21.84 -14.58 -36.56
CA LEU A 458 23.18 -14.03 -36.42
C LEU A 458 24.08 -14.86 -35.50
N GLY A 459 23.57 -15.69 -34.59
CA GLY A 459 24.42 -16.60 -33.80
C GLY A 459 25.56 -15.93 -32.99
N VAL A 460 25.52 -14.60 -32.80
CA VAL A 460 26.68 -13.81 -32.33
C VAL A 460 26.76 -13.67 -30.80
N GLY A 461 25.83 -14.23 -30.02
CA GLY A 461 25.85 -14.12 -28.55
C GLY A 461 26.21 -15.37 -27.75
N ASP A 462 26.22 -16.56 -28.37
CA ASP A 462 26.03 -17.83 -27.64
C ASP A 462 27.33 -18.62 -27.35
N SER A 463 28.51 -18.06 -27.60
CA SER A 463 29.78 -18.78 -27.41
C SER A 463 30.43 -18.61 -26.02
N VAL A 464 29.87 -17.81 -25.11
CA VAL A 464 30.57 -17.43 -23.84
C VAL A 464 29.82 -17.79 -22.54
N LEU A 465 28.55 -18.21 -22.58
CA LEU A 465 27.77 -18.52 -21.37
C LEU A 465 27.26 -19.98 -21.37
N GLY A 466 27.51 -20.70 -20.27
CA GLY A 466 27.30 -22.14 -20.14
C GLY A 466 25.93 -22.69 -20.60
N SER A 467 25.96 -23.95 -21.05
CA SER A 467 24.87 -24.71 -21.71
C SER A 467 23.49 -24.70 -21.00
N SER A 468 23.45 -24.62 -19.68
CA SER A 468 22.19 -24.62 -18.91
C SER A 468 21.49 -23.26 -18.85
N SER A 469 22.25 -22.15 -18.84
CA SER A 469 21.67 -20.80 -18.81
C SER A 469 21.13 -20.40 -20.19
N SER A 470 21.80 -20.82 -21.26
CA SER A 470 21.39 -20.56 -22.64
C SER A 470 20.10 -21.31 -23.04
N THR A 471 19.90 -22.53 -22.53
CA THR A 471 18.67 -23.30 -22.77
C THR A 471 17.45 -22.71 -22.08
N VAL A 472 17.58 -22.23 -20.83
CA VAL A 472 16.50 -21.55 -20.10
C VAL A 472 16.10 -20.25 -20.79
N ARG A 473 17.08 -19.41 -21.19
CA ARG A 473 16.82 -18.15 -21.91
C ARG A 473 16.15 -18.37 -23.26
N ARG A 474 16.60 -19.38 -24.03
CA ARG A 474 15.95 -19.73 -25.30
C ARG A 474 14.52 -20.22 -25.09
N SER A 475 14.26 -20.97 -24.02
CA SER A 475 12.89 -21.43 -23.70
C SER A 475 11.97 -20.28 -23.30
N SER A 476 12.43 -19.33 -22.49
CA SER A 476 11.66 -18.13 -22.11
C SER A 476 11.40 -17.22 -23.31
N GLN A 477 12.40 -17.04 -24.19
CA GLN A 477 12.26 -16.32 -25.45
C GLN A 477 11.21 -16.96 -26.38
N SER A 478 11.25 -18.29 -26.54
CA SER A 478 10.22 -19.02 -27.29
C SER A 478 8.83 -18.83 -26.69
N ARG A 479 8.70 -18.89 -25.36
CA ARG A 479 7.42 -18.63 -24.66
C ARG A 479 6.93 -17.20 -24.91
N LEU A 480 7.81 -16.20 -24.96
CA LEU A 480 7.44 -14.83 -25.31
C LEU A 480 6.96 -14.70 -26.75
N LEU A 481 7.69 -15.26 -27.72
CA LEU A 481 7.28 -15.24 -29.13
C LEU A 481 5.94 -15.95 -29.36
N CYS A 482 5.71 -17.03 -28.62
CA CYS A 482 4.43 -17.72 -28.57
C CYS A 482 3.26 -16.80 -28.18
N PHE A 483 3.45 -15.92 -27.18
CA PHE A 483 2.46 -14.92 -26.77
C PHE A 483 2.33 -13.79 -27.79
N VAL A 484 3.44 -13.29 -28.34
CA VAL A 484 3.46 -12.25 -29.39
C VAL A 484 2.67 -12.70 -30.63
N VAL A 485 2.94 -13.91 -31.13
CA VAL A 485 2.22 -14.52 -32.27
C VAL A 485 0.73 -14.62 -31.98
N THR A 486 0.36 -14.97 -30.75
CA THR A 486 -1.04 -15.05 -30.32
C THR A 486 -1.70 -13.67 -30.26
N ALA A 487 -0.99 -12.68 -29.70
CA ALA A 487 -1.47 -11.30 -29.61
C ALA A 487 -1.70 -10.69 -30.99
N ILE A 488 -0.75 -10.85 -31.92
CA ILE A 488 -0.87 -10.46 -33.33
C ILE A 488 -2.12 -11.08 -33.97
N ALA A 489 -2.35 -12.37 -33.74
CA ALA A 489 -3.49 -13.07 -34.31
C ALA A 489 -4.83 -12.60 -33.73
N LYS A 490 -4.91 -12.39 -32.42
CA LYS A 490 -6.11 -11.87 -31.75
C LYS A 490 -6.41 -10.43 -32.16
N ILE A 491 -5.41 -9.55 -32.20
CA ILE A 491 -5.57 -8.16 -32.67
C ILE A 491 -6.10 -8.14 -34.11
N ALA A 492 -5.53 -8.94 -35.00
CA ALA A 492 -5.97 -9.01 -36.41
C ALA A 492 -7.38 -9.60 -36.58
N THR A 493 -7.82 -10.44 -35.63
CA THR A 493 -9.19 -10.97 -35.59
C THR A 493 -10.18 -9.88 -35.17
N HIS A 494 -9.80 -9.04 -34.21
CA HIS A 494 -10.57 -7.88 -33.76
C HIS A 494 -10.60 -6.74 -34.79
N HIS A 495 -9.44 -6.34 -35.31
CA HIS A 495 -9.25 -5.24 -36.25
C HIS A 495 -8.85 -5.79 -37.63
N ARG A 496 -9.87 -6.01 -38.46
CA ARG A 496 -9.70 -6.69 -39.77
C ARG A 496 -8.76 -5.98 -40.73
N GLU A 497 -8.56 -4.68 -40.59
CA GLU A 497 -7.57 -3.94 -41.38
C GLU A 497 -6.12 -4.44 -41.19
N LEU A 498 -5.81 -5.04 -40.04
CA LEU A 498 -4.48 -5.58 -39.73
C LEU A 498 -4.27 -7.01 -40.23
N LEU A 499 -5.33 -7.67 -40.71
CA LEU A 499 -5.29 -9.07 -41.13
C LEU A 499 -4.27 -9.37 -42.24
N PRO A 500 -4.16 -8.60 -43.34
CA PRO A 500 -3.15 -8.86 -44.37
C PRO A 500 -1.73 -8.79 -43.82
N ARG A 501 -1.47 -7.81 -42.94
CA ARG A 501 -0.17 -7.61 -42.31
C ARG A 501 0.16 -8.78 -41.37
N ALA A 502 -0.78 -9.18 -40.52
CA ALA A 502 -0.64 -10.33 -39.64
C ALA A 502 -0.32 -11.62 -40.39
N ARG A 503 -0.97 -11.87 -41.53
CA ARG A 503 -0.68 -13.04 -42.37
C ARG A 503 0.76 -13.02 -42.90
N VAL A 504 1.30 -11.86 -43.24
CA VAL A 504 2.71 -11.73 -43.65
C VAL A 504 3.65 -11.99 -42.48
N SER A 505 3.41 -11.39 -41.32
CA SER A 505 4.27 -11.54 -40.13
C SER A 505 4.29 -13.00 -39.66
N LEU A 506 3.11 -13.63 -39.52
CA LEU A 506 2.99 -15.04 -39.15
C LEU A 506 3.53 -15.97 -40.23
N GLY A 507 3.35 -15.62 -41.51
CA GLY A 507 3.95 -16.30 -42.67
C GLY A 507 5.45 -16.40 -42.53
N LYS A 508 6.13 -15.28 -42.25
CA LYS A 508 7.59 -15.27 -42.05
C LYS A 508 8.02 -16.18 -40.90
N VAL A 509 7.32 -16.16 -39.77
CA VAL A 509 7.61 -17.04 -38.61
C VAL A 509 7.45 -18.51 -38.99
N ALA A 510 6.32 -18.88 -39.61
CA ALA A 510 6.00 -20.26 -39.97
C ALA A 510 6.99 -20.88 -40.97
N HIS A 511 7.62 -20.05 -41.81
CA HIS A 511 8.66 -20.47 -42.76
C HIS A 511 10.08 -20.36 -42.18
N SER A 512 10.28 -19.57 -41.12
CA SER A 512 11.55 -19.49 -40.41
C SER A 512 11.77 -20.74 -39.54
N ARG A 513 12.34 -21.80 -40.13
CA ARG A 513 12.75 -23.03 -39.42
C ARG A 513 13.86 -22.82 -38.36
N ILE A 514 14.20 -21.56 -38.09
CA ILE A 514 15.23 -21.11 -37.15
C ILE A 514 14.62 -20.88 -35.75
N SER A 515 13.30 -20.66 -35.70
CA SER A 515 12.56 -20.55 -34.44
C SER A 515 12.27 -21.94 -33.84
N ASP A 516 12.04 -21.97 -32.52
CA ASP A 516 11.59 -23.15 -31.79
C ASP A 516 10.33 -23.77 -32.43
N ALA A 517 10.25 -25.10 -32.45
CA ALA A 517 9.12 -25.89 -32.95
C ALA A 517 7.75 -25.38 -32.47
N ARG A 518 7.69 -24.95 -31.21
CA ARG A 518 6.47 -24.42 -30.58
C ARG A 518 5.99 -23.13 -31.23
N VAL A 519 6.91 -22.27 -31.69
CA VAL A 519 6.61 -20.94 -32.21
C VAL A 519 6.12 -21.01 -33.66
N TRP A 520 6.87 -21.67 -34.56
CA TRP A 520 6.47 -21.76 -35.97
C TRP A 520 5.25 -22.66 -36.19
N LYS A 521 5.05 -23.69 -35.35
CA LYS A 521 3.82 -24.50 -35.39
C LYS A 521 2.60 -23.65 -35.06
N ARG A 522 2.65 -22.88 -33.97
CA ARG A 522 1.56 -21.95 -33.61
C ARG A 522 1.28 -20.93 -34.72
N ALA A 523 2.32 -20.33 -35.30
CA ALA A 523 2.15 -19.38 -36.39
C ALA A 523 1.44 -20.02 -37.60
N ARG A 524 1.79 -21.28 -37.93
CA ARG A 524 1.12 -22.04 -39.00
C ARG A 524 -0.34 -22.32 -38.67
N ASP A 525 -0.64 -22.70 -37.43
CA ASP A 525 -2.02 -22.98 -36.99
C ASP A 525 -2.90 -21.72 -37.12
N TYR A 526 -2.39 -20.56 -36.71
CA TYR A 526 -3.11 -19.29 -36.86
C TYR A 526 -3.24 -18.83 -38.31
N LEU A 527 -2.26 -19.07 -39.18
CA LEU A 527 -2.41 -18.82 -40.63
C LEU A 527 -3.53 -19.66 -41.24
N GLY A 528 -3.65 -20.92 -40.82
CA GLY A 528 -4.74 -21.80 -41.23
C GLY A 528 -6.09 -21.25 -40.77
N LEU A 529 -6.18 -20.88 -39.50
CA LEU A 529 -7.40 -20.34 -38.88
C LEU A 529 -7.85 -19.01 -39.51
N MET A 530 -6.91 -18.13 -39.84
CA MET A 530 -7.18 -16.83 -40.49
C MET A 530 -7.75 -16.94 -41.91
N ASN A 531 -7.80 -18.13 -42.51
CA ASN A 531 -8.54 -18.36 -43.76
C ASN A 531 -10.07 -18.42 -43.53
N GLU A 532 -10.50 -18.70 -42.30
CA GLU A 532 -11.90 -18.90 -41.95
C GLU A 532 -12.31 -17.91 -40.85
N PRO A 533 -12.78 -16.70 -41.21
CA PRO A 533 -12.98 -15.62 -40.26
C PRO A 533 -14.01 -15.94 -39.16
N ALA A 534 -15.00 -16.80 -39.44
CA ALA A 534 -16.00 -17.21 -38.46
C ALA A 534 -15.41 -18.11 -37.36
N ILE A 535 -14.58 -19.09 -37.74
CA ILE A 535 -13.90 -19.99 -36.80
C ILE A 535 -12.80 -19.21 -36.07
N CYS A 536 -12.08 -18.34 -36.78
CA CYS A 536 -11.07 -17.45 -36.20
C CYS A 536 -11.64 -16.58 -35.10
N LEU A 537 -12.80 -15.95 -35.33
CA LEU A 537 -13.48 -15.15 -34.31
C LEU A 537 -14.00 -16.00 -33.15
N SER A 538 -14.42 -17.25 -33.38
CA SER A 538 -14.83 -18.13 -32.28
C SER A 538 -13.68 -18.55 -31.38
N VAL A 539 -12.49 -18.75 -31.95
CA VAL A 539 -11.33 -19.31 -31.23
C VAL A 539 -10.46 -18.19 -30.64
N LEU A 540 -10.30 -17.08 -31.36
CA LEU A 540 -9.43 -15.96 -31.00
C LEU A 540 -10.18 -14.68 -30.65
N GLY A 541 -11.51 -14.67 -30.76
CA GLY A 541 -12.33 -13.54 -30.38
C GLY A 541 -12.31 -13.26 -28.87
N PRO A 542 -12.82 -12.09 -28.46
CA PRO A 542 -12.83 -11.69 -27.06
C PRO A 542 -13.70 -12.64 -26.25
N SER A 543 -13.24 -12.99 -25.05
CA SER A 543 -14.00 -13.80 -24.09
C SER A 543 -15.29 -13.14 -23.60
N VAL A 544 -15.40 -11.79 -23.67
CA VAL A 544 -16.59 -11.03 -23.28
C VAL A 544 -17.11 -10.20 -24.46
N PRO A 545 -18.40 -10.31 -24.83
CA PRO A 545 -18.98 -9.48 -25.88
C PRO A 545 -18.99 -8.01 -25.42
N SER A 546 -18.33 -7.15 -26.19
CA SER A 546 -18.38 -5.70 -25.97
C SER A 546 -19.84 -5.23 -26.06
N SER A 547 -20.31 -4.51 -25.03
CA SER A 547 -21.67 -3.96 -24.99
C SER A 547 -21.87 -3.00 -26.16
N GLY A 548 -22.43 -3.49 -27.26
CA GLY A 548 -22.71 -2.71 -28.45
C GLY A 548 -22.38 -3.40 -29.77
N SER A 549 -21.54 -4.44 -29.81
CA SER A 549 -21.33 -5.22 -31.03
C SER A 549 -22.00 -6.59 -30.92
N ILE A 550 -23.21 -6.69 -31.47
CA ILE A 550 -23.85 -7.97 -31.77
C ILE A 550 -23.09 -8.58 -32.94
N GLN A 551 -21.91 -9.14 -32.69
CA GLN A 551 -21.38 -10.20 -33.54
C GLN A 551 -21.74 -11.51 -32.86
N LYS A 552 -23.00 -11.94 -33.03
CA LYS A 552 -23.34 -13.35 -32.82
C LYS A 552 -22.39 -14.13 -33.73
N PRO A 553 -21.49 -14.99 -33.21
CA PRO A 553 -20.80 -15.93 -34.08
C PRO A 553 -21.91 -16.76 -34.73
N GLY A 554 -22.12 -16.53 -36.03
CA GLY A 554 -23.10 -17.29 -36.80
C GLY A 554 -22.85 -18.78 -36.58
N THR A 555 -23.91 -19.54 -36.36
CA THR A 555 -23.94 -20.97 -36.04
C THR A 555 -22.73 -21.70 -36.60
N ILE A 556 -21.71 -21.92 -35.77
CA ILE A 556 -20.45 -22.53 -36.20
C ILE A 556 -20.73 -24.01 -36.44
N ASN A 557 -20.61 -24.45 -37.68
CA ASN A 557 -20.70 -25.86 -37.99
C ASN A 557 -19.37 -26.55 -37.62
N TRP A 558 -19.23 -26.93 -36.35
CA TRP A 558 -18.02 -27.56 -35.80
C TRP A 558 -17.64 -28.87 -36.50
N SER A 559 -18.53 -29.47 -37.31
CA SER A 559 -18.22 -30.63 -38.15
C SER A 559 -17.20 -30.31 -39.26
N GLU A 560 -17.17 -29.08 -39.79
CA GLU A 560 -16.18 -28.66 -40.78
C GLU A 560 -14.83 -28.30 -40.12
N GLY A 561 -14.89 -27.72 -38.91
CA GLY A 561 -13.71 -27.37 -38.12
C GLY A 561 -12.75 -28.55 -37.94
N LYS A 562 -13.25 -29.74 -37.62
CA LYS A 562 -12.39 -30.95 -37.44
C LYS A 562 -11.52 -31.31 -38.65
N THR A 563 -11.93 -30.95 -39.87
CA THR A 563 -11.21 -31.32 -41.10
C THR A 563 -10.20 -30.28 -41.57
N LYS A 564 -10.41 -29.00 -41.19
CA LYS A 564 -9.52 -27.88 -41.53
C LYS A 564 -8.59 -27.49 -40.38
N ILE A 565 -8.93 -27.89 -39.15
CA ILE A 565 -8.02 -27.91 -37.99
C ILE A 565 -7.06 -29.10 -38.17
N ILE A 566 -6.16 -29.03 -39.15
CA ILE A 566 -4.99 -29.92 -39.23
C ILE A 566 -3.93 -29.39 -38.28
N ALA A 567 -4.28 -29.36 -37.00
CA ALA A 567 -3.36 -29.21 -35.88
C ALA A 567 -4.16 -29.55 -34.65
N ASN A 568 -3.80 -30.65 -33.98
CA ASN A 568 -4.08 -30.87 -32.56
C ASN A 568 -4.01 -29.50 -31.88
N ILE A 569 -5.12 -28.93 -31.45
CA ILE A 569 -5.13 -27.72 -30.64
C ILE A 569 -4.64 -28.17 -29.26
N PRO A 570 -3.41 -27.83 -28.82
CA PRO A 570 -3.03 -28.06 -27.45
C PRO A 570 -3.05 -26.68 -26.82
N PHE A 571 -4.19 -26.35 -26.19
CA PHE A 571 -4.13 -25.51 -25.00
C PHE A 571 -3.07 -26.18 -24.11
N TYR A 572 -1.91 -25.52 -24.02
CA TYR A 572 -0.53 -26.04 -24.14
C TYR A 572 -0.17 -27.32 -23.33
N ILE A 573 0.46 -28.30 -24.01
CA ILE A 573 0.99 -29.57 -23.45
C ILE A 573 0.02 -30.26 -22.46
N LEU A 574 -1.03 -30.89 -23.00
CA LEU A 574 -1.63 -32.04 -22.34
C LEU A 574 -0.79 -33.28 -22.72
N GLY A 575 0.00 -33.78 -21.77
CA GLY A 575 0.18 -35.23 -21.68
C GLY A 575 -1.21 -35.86 -21.70
N GLY A 576 -1.41 -36.82 -22.59
CA GLY A 576 -2.70 -37.10 -23.21
C GLY A 576 -3.89 -37.23 -22.25
N GLN A 577 -4.89 -36.36 -22.43
CA GLN A 577 -6.30 -36.73 -22.39
C GLN A 577 -7.05 -35.84 -23.39
N GLU A 578 -7.84 -36.48 -24.26
CA GLU A 578 -8.63 -35.88 -25.33
C GLU A 578 -9.95 -35.29 -24.77
N GLY A 579 -10.24 -34.01 -25.02
CA GLY A 579 -11.50 -33.38 -24.64
C GLY A 579 -11.73 -32.02 -25.36
N PRO A 580 -13.00 -31.56 -25.52
CA PRO A 580 -13.33 -30.32 -26.23
C PRO A 580 -12.81 -29.06 -25.50
N PRO A 581 -12.61 -27.94 -26.21
CA PRO A 581 -11.90 -26.78 -25.69
C PRO A 581 -12.73 -26.03 -24.64
N HIS A 582 -12.28 -26.09 -23.38
CA HIS A 582 -12.76 -25.22 -22.33
C HIS A 582 -11.98 -23.90 -22.39
N HIS A 583 -12.72 -22.80 -22.57
CA HIS A 583 -12.22 -21.44 -22.47
C HIS A 583 -11.97 -21.11 -21.00
N ASP A 584 -10.83 -21.50 -20.46
CA ASP A 584 -10.40 -21.01 -19.15
C ASP A 584 -8.88 -20.92 -19.16
N PHE A 585 -8.35 -19.74 -19.44
CA PHE A 585 -7.09 -19.34 -18.81
C PHE A 585 -7.50 -18.79 -17.46
N SER A 586 -7.53 -19.66 -16.45
CA SER A 586 -7.58 -19.20 -15.08
C SER A 586 -6.24 -18.51 -14.82
N LEU A 587 -6.28 -17.37 -14.12
CA LEU A 587 -5.10 -16.65 -13.66
C LEU A 587 -4.15 -17.54 -12.81
N MET A 588 -4.64 -18.70 -12.36
CA MET A 588 -3.87 -19.75 -11.68
C MET A 588 -2.92 -20.54 -12.62
N ASP A 589 -3.18 -20.59 -13.93
CA ASP A 589 -2.36 -21.35 -14.89
C ASP A 589 -1.08 -20.61 -15.33
N ILE A 590 -0.98 -19.34 -14.94
CA ILE A 590 0.13 -18.42 -15.23
C ILE A 590 1.15 -18.39 -14.08
N LEU A 591 0.74 -18.75 -12.88
CA LEU A 591 1.62 -18.77 -11.72
C LEU A 591 2.33 -20.12 -11.65
N PRO A 592 3.66 -20.15 -11.39
CA PRO A 592 4.33 -21.42 -11.13
C PRO A 592 3.65 -22.10 -9.93
N ALA A 593 3.08 -23.28 -10.17
CA ALA A 593 2.61 -24.14 -9.10
C ALA A 593 3.81 -24.52 -8.23
N LYS A 594 3.68 -24.21 -6.93
CA LYS A 594 4.60 -24.48 -5.79
C LYS A 594 5.98 -25.07 -6.08
#